data_AF-A0A8S1D385-F1
#
_entry.id   AF-A0A8S1D385-F1
#
_cell.length_a   1.000
_cell.length_b   1.000
_cell.length_c   1.000
_cell.angle_alpha   90.00
_cell.angle_beta   90.00
_cell.angle_gamma   90.00
#
_symmetry.space_group_name_H-M   'P 1'
#
loop_
_entity.id
_entity.type
_entity.pdbx_description
1 polymer ?
#
loop_
_entity_poly.entity_id
_entity_poly.type
_entity_poly.pdbx_seq_one_letter_code
_entity_poly.pdbx_strand_id
1 'polypeptide(L)'
;MYSPAAFAFFLSELFVARADKADWHKQLAAHRETCITEMKLDKETLKTFKEIRHFNTLEEFPEIDRCLMKCIIEKEVDQSMDDIDKFMEKRIQFAANMTEKLPSDKQQAFLQSMETCKSLREANNCDTVILFFLCKKENYHKLTHA
;
A
#
# COMPACT_ATOMS: atom_id res chain seq x y z
N MET A 1 4.00 18.03 15.62
CA MET A 1 3.09 18.16 14.47
C MET A 1 3.58 17.21 13.39
N TYR A 2 2.83 16.15 13.08
CA TYR A 2 3.18 15.26 11.96
C TYR A 2 2.89 16.00 10.66
N SER A 3 3.91 16.16 9.82
CA SER A 3 3.75 16.81 8.52
C SER A 3 3.01 15.84 7.58
N PRO A 4 1.89 16.25 6.97
CA PRO A 4 1.21 15.47 5.93
C PRO A 4 2.15 15.06 4.78
N ALA A 5 3.25 15.80 4.60
CA ALA A 5 4.26 15.54 3.57
C ALA A 5 5.16 14.31 3.85
N ALA A 6 5.28 13.84 5.09
CA ALA A 6 6.08 12.65 5.40
C ALA A 6 5.31 11.36 5.07
N PHE A 7 4.01 11.33 5.35
CA PHE A 7 3.13 10.19 5.06
C PHE A 7 2.76 10.08 3.57
N ALA A 8 2.78 11.19 2.85
CA ALA A 8 2.75 11.23 1.40
C ALA A 8 3.87 10.39 0.76
N PHE A 9 5.10 10.51 1.25
CA PHE A 9 6.29 9.85 0.70
C PHE A 9 6.23 8.30 0.80
N PHE A 10 5.45 7.81 1.77
CA PHE A 10 5.32 6.45 2.29
C PHE A 10 4.86 5.36 1.30
N LEU A 11 4.01 5.71 0.32
CA LEU A 11 3.67 4.83 -0.82
C LEU A 11 4.39 5.28 -2.11
N SER A 12 5.11 6.40 -2.09
CA SER A 12 5.49 7.12 -3.32
C SER A 12 6.69 6.55 -4.07
N GLU A 13 7.61 5.85 -3.40
CA GLU A 13 8.81 5.30 -4.04
C GLU A 13 8.55 4.05 -4.90
N LEU A 14 7.36 3.45 -4.76
CA LEU A 14 6.90 2.38 -5.64
C LEU A 14 5.70 2.78 -6.52
N PHE A 15 5.01 3.91 -6.28
CA PHE A 15 3.70 4.15 -6.88
C PHE A 15 3.52 5.40 -7.74
N VAL A 16 4.51 6.28 -7.97
CA VAL A 16 4.22 7.56 -8.65
C VAL A 16 5.27 7.99 -9.67
N ALA A 17 5.02 7.68 -10.93
CA ALA A 17 5.32 8.58 -12.06
C ALA A 17 4.09 9.43 -12.44
N ARG A 18 3.25 9.79 -11.46
CA ARG A 18 2.15 10.73 -11.72
C ARG A 18 2.73 12.14 -11.75
N ALA A 19 2.36 12.90 -12.78
CA ALA A 19 2.62 14.33 -12.87
C ALA A 19 1.96 15.15 -11.74
N ASP A 20 1.08 14.54 -10.95
CA ASP A 20 0.36 15.18 -9.84
C ASP A 20 0.54 14.41 -8.52
N LYS A 21 1.80 14.31 -8.09
CA LYS A 21 2.20 13.66 -6.84
C LYS A 21 1.52 14.29 -5.62
N ALA A 22 1.22 15.60 -5.66
CA ALA A 22 0.64 16.35 -4.56
C ALA A 22 -0.85 16.02 -4.30
N ASP A 23 -1.67 15.89 -5.35
CA ASP A 23 -3.10 15.60 -5.15
C ASP A 23 -3.32 14.18 -4.59
N TRP A 24 -2.59 13.20 -5.10
CA TRP A 24 -2.66 11.83 -4.57
C TRP A 24 -2.20 11.74 -3.11
N HIS A 25 -1.17 12.50 -2.72
CA HIS A 25 -0.74 12.61 -1.33
C HIS A 25 -1.82 13.17 -0.41
N LYS A 26 -2.57 14.17 -0.89
CA LYS A 26 -3.69 14.76 -0.16
C LYS A 26 -4.83 13.74 0.01
N GLN A 27 -5.15 12.97 -1.03
CA GLN A 27 -6.15 11.90 -0.96
C GLN A 27 -5.74 10.81 0.04
N LEU A 28 -4.48 10.36 -0.02
CA LEU A 28 -3.95 9.36 0.91
C LEU A 28 -4.02 9.83 2.37
N ALA A 29 -3.69 11.10 2.63
CA ALA A 29 -3.86 11.70 3.96
C ALA A 29 -5.33 11.71 4.40
N ALA A 30 -6.27 11.99 3.50
CA ALA A 30 -7.70 11.97 3.81
C ALA A 30 -8.22 10.55 4.11
N HIS A 31 -7.76 9.52 3.38
CA HIS A 31 -8.09 8.12 3.66
C HIS A 31 -7.56 7.70 5.03
N ARG A 32 -6.33 8.10 5.37
CA ARG A 32 -5.74 7.85 6.69
C ARG A 32 -6.58 8.45 7.81
N GLU A 33 -6.92 9.73 7.73
CA GLU A 33 -7.72 10.39 8.78
C GLU A 33 -9.11 9.75 8.93
N THR A 34 -9.72 9.35 7.81
CA THR A 34 -10.96 8.57 7.83
C THR A 34 -10.79 7.25 8.58
N CYS A 35 -9.77 6.46 8.23
CA CYS A 35 -9.50 5.17 8.87
C CYS A 35 -9.17 5.28 10.34
N ILE A 36 -8.40 6.30 10.74
CA ILE A 36 -8.11 6.60 12.16
C ILE A 36 -9.40 6.83 12.94
N THR A 37 -10.32 7.59 12.34
CA THR A 37 -11.61 7.91 12.94
C THR A 37 -12.50 6.66 13.03
N GLU A 38 -12.62 5.90 11.95
CA GLU A 38 -13.43 4.66 11.88
C GLU A 38 -12.91 3.61 12.88
N MET A 39 -11.59 3.47 13.01
CA MET A 39 -10.93 2.54 13.93
C MET A 39 -10.80 3.08 15.36
N LYS A 40 -11.22 4.33 15.63
CA LYS A 40 -11.13 5.00 16.93
C LYS A 40 -9.71 5.02 17.51
N LEU A 41 -8.70 5.24 16.66
CA LEU A 41 -7.30 5.29 17.09
C LEU A 41 -7.00 6.62 17.79
N ASP A 42 -6.27 6.55 18.90
CA ASP A 42 -5.80 7.76 19.58
C ASP A 42 -4.51 8.31 18.97
N LYS A 43 -4.15 9.55 19.36
CA LYS A 43 -2.96 10.22 18.85
C LYS A 43 -1.65 9.55 19.26
N GLU A 44 -1.63 8.77 20.33
CA GLU A 44 -0.43 8.06 20.79
C GLU A 44 -0.14 6.84 19.91
N THR A 45 -1.18 6.10 19.53
CA THR A 45 -1.13 4.98 18.58
C THR A 45 -0.57 5.40 17.22
N LEU A 46 -0.81 6.65 16.82
CA LEU A 46 -0.30 7.20 15.57
C LEU A 46 1.16 7.60 15.61
N LYS A 47 1.77 7.74 16.81
CA LYS A 47 3.20 8.07 16.92
C LYS A 47 4.10 6.90 16.54
N THR A 48 3.60 5.68 16.70
CA THR A 48 4.35 4.43 16.43
C THR A 48 4.23 3.95 15.00
N PHE A 49 3.31 4.52 14.21
CA PHE A 49 3.10 4.14 12.82
C PHE A 49 4.35 4.44 11.98
N LYS A 50 5.01 3.38 11.50
CA LYS A 50 6.29 3.43 10.78
C LYS A 50 6.13 3.03 9.31
N GLU A 51 7.10 3.44 8.48
CA GLU A 51 7.08 3.24 7.02
C GLU A 51 7.24 1.78 6.60
N ILE A 52 6.33 1.25 5.74
CA ILE A 52 6.44 -0.12 5.19
C ILE A 52 7.81 -0.38 4.57
N ARG A 53 8.42 0.63 3.92
CA ARG A 53 9.70 0.47 3.22
C ARG A 53 10.85 0.06 4.15
N HIS A 54 10.78 0.42 5.43
CA HIS A 54 11.79 0.10 6.44
C HIS A 54 11.64 -1.31 7.02
N PHE A 55 10.58 -2.00 6.63
CA PHE A 55 10.28 -3.33 7.10
C PHE A 55 10.51 -4.37 5.99
N ASN A 56 10.96 -5.53 6.43
CA ASN A 56 11.23 -6.69 5.61
C ASN A 56 10.39 -7.89 6.05
N THR A 57 9.80 -7.87 7.25
CA THR A 57 8.95 -8.96 7.76
C THR A 57 7.63 -8.46 8.34
N LEU A 58 6.67 -9.37 8.46
CA LEU A 58 5.32 -9.08 8.97
C LEU A 58 5.34 -8.67 10.46
N GLU A 59 6.23 -9.30 11.23
CA GLU A 59 6.35 -9.16 12.69
C GLU A 59 6.85 -7.79 13.12
N GLU A 60 7.51 -7.06 12.21
CA GLU A 60 7.98 -5.71 12.48
C GLU A 60 6.84 -4.68 12.50
N PHE A 61 5.64 -5.05 12.02
CA PHE A 61 4.45 -4.22 12.09
C PHE A 61 3.60 -4.57 13.30
N PRO A 62 3.28 -3.61 14.18
CA PRO A 62 2.19 -3.76 15.12
C PRO A 62 0.88 -4.10 14.40
N GLU A 63 0.06 -5.00 14.94
CA GLU A 63 -1.22 -5.40 14.33
C GLU A 63 -2.11 -4.22 13.97
N ILE A 64 -2.14 -3.21 14.86
CA ILE A 64 -2.90 -1.98 14.64
C ILE A 64 -2.47 -1.22 13.39
N ASP A 65 -1.17 -1.22 13.08
CA ASP A 65 -0.60 -0.57 11.89
C ASP A 65 -0.94 -1.38 10.63
N ARG A 66 -0.94 -2.71 10.73
CA ARG A 66 -1.35 -3.60 9.63
C ARG A 66 -2.82 -3.41 9.27
N CYS A 67 -3.69 -3.28 10.27
CA CYS A 67 -5.10 -3.03 10.05
C CYS A 67 -5.41 -1.61 9.57
N LEU A 68 -4.66 -0.62 10.05
CA LEU A 68 -4.75 0.75 9.52
C LEU A 68 -4.35 0.78 8.04
N MET A 69 -3.30 0.05 7.65
CA MET A 69 -2.89 -0.10 6.26
C MET A 69 -3.99 -0.71 5.39
N LYS A 70 -4.58 -1.81 5.86
CA LYS A 70 -5.74 -2.44 5.20
C LYS A 70 -6.82 -1.41 4.91
N CYS A 71 -7.27 -0.69 5.94
CA CYS A 71 -8.33 0.30 5.78
C CYS A 71 -7.97 1.37 4.72
N ILE A 72 -6.74 1.91 4.78
CA ILE A 72 -6.30 2.94 3.83
C ILE A 72 -6.39 2.43 2.39
N ILE A 73 -5.94 1.20 2.14
CA ILE A 73 -5.92 0.65 0.78
C ILE A 73 -7.34 0.31 0.30
N GLU A 74 -8.19 -0.22 1.18
CA GLU A 74 -9.61 -0.46 0.86
C GLU A 74 -10.30 0.83 0.39
N LYS A 75 -9.95 1.98 1.00
CA LYS A 75 -10.44 3.30 0.54
C LYS A 75 -9.79 3.75 -0.77
N GLU A 76 -8.50 3.49 -0.99
CA GLU A 76 -7.81 3.85 -2.24
C GLU A 76 -8.40 3.13 -3.46
N VAL A 77 -8.80 1.86 -3.29
CA VAL A 77 -9.35 1.05 -4.39
C VAL A 77 -10.88 0.95 -4.39
N ASP A 78 -11.53 1.60 -3.42
CA ASP A 78 -12.98 1.55 -3.18
C ASP A 78 -13.54 0.12 -3.19
N GLN A 79 -12.86 -0.78 -2.45
CA GLN A 79 -13.19 -2.20 -2.41
C GLN A 79 -12.75 -2.80 -1.07
N SER A 80 -13.67 -3.50 -0.39
CA SER A 80 -13.36 -4.27 0.82
C SER A 80 -12.56 -5.53 0.47
N MET A 81 -11.67 -5.93 1.38
CA MET A 81 -10.95 -7.19 1.35
C MET A 81 -11.77 -8.41 1.80
N ASP A 82 -13.05 -8.25 2.15
CA ASP A 82 -13.91 -9.41 2.43
C ASP A 82 -14.04 -10.31 1.18
N ASP A 83 -13.95 -9.71 -0.01
CA ASP A 83 -13.75 -10.38 -1.28
C ASP A 83 -12.32 -10.10 -1.77
N ILE A 84 -11.38 -10.95 -1.34
CA ILE A 84 -9.96 -10.72 -1.60
C ILE A 84 -9.67 -10.76 -3.10
N ASP A 85 -10.30 -11.64 -3.86
CA ASP A 85 -10.05 -11.76 -5.30
C ASP A 85 -10.44 -10.47 -6.03
N LYS A 86 -11.65 -9.96 -5.76
CA LYS A 86 -12.11 -8.68 -6.31
C LYS A 86 -11.27 -7.49 -5.84
N PHE A 87 -10.84 -7.50 -4.58
CA PHE A 87 -9.92 -6.50 -4.05
C PHE A 87 -8.59 -6.50 -4.80
N MET A 88 -7.98 -7.67 -5.05
CA MET A 88 -6.71 -7.77 -5.75
C MET A 88 -6.84 -7.33 -7.21
N GLU A 89 -7.93 -7.66 -7.89
CA GLU A 89 -8.22 -7.16 -9.25
C GLU A 89 -8.28 -5.63 -9.27
N LYS A 90 -9.04 -5.02 -8.36
CA LYS A 90 -9.12 -3.56 -8.21
C LYS A 90 -7.77 -2.93 -7.90
N ARG A 91 -6.96 -3.60 -7.07
CA ARG A 91 -5.62 -3.13 -6.71
C ARG A 91 -4.66 -3.13 -7.89
N ILE A 92 -4.70 -4.16 -8.73
CA ILE A 92 -3.91 -4.27 -9.95
C ILE A 92 -4.36 -3.25 -10.99
N GLN A 93 -5.67 -3.05 -11.17
CA GLN A 93 -6.21 -2.00 -12.05
C GLN A 93 -5.77 -0.60 -11.62
N PHE A 94 -5.89 -0.30 -10.32
CA PHE A 94 -5.42 0.96 -9.76
C PHE A 94 -3.91 1.14 -10.01
N ALA A 95 -3.12 0.09 -9.79
CA ALA A 95 -1.70 0.08 -10.06
C ALA A 95 -1.34 0.31 -11.53
N ALA A 96 -2.04 -0.31 -12.47
CA ALA A 96 -1.83 -0.11 -13.91
C ALA A 96 -2.03 1.36 -14.31
N ASN A 97 -3.09 1.99 -13.80
CA ASN A 97 -3.36 3.41 -14.03
C ASN A 97 -2.27 4.31 -13.43
N MET A 98 -1.73 3.94 -12.25
CA MET A 98 -0.69 4.71 -11.58
C MET A 98 0.69 4.57 -12.22
N THR A 99 0.92 3.48 -12.96
CA THR A 99 2.21 3.14 -13.56
C THR A 99 2.28 3.39 -15.06
N GLU A 100 1.20 3.88 -15.69
CA GLU A 100 1.13 4.18 -17.13
C GLU A 100 2.24 5.11 -17.63
N LYS A 101 2.71 6.03 -16.78
CA LYS A 101 3.77 7.00 -17.11
C LYS A 101 5.18 6.49 -16.84
N LEU A 102 5.33 5.27 -16.31
CA LEU A 102 6.65 4.67 -16.12
C LEU A 102 7.23 4.18 -17.45
N PRO A 103 8.56 4.08 -17.56
CA PRO A 103 9.20 3.27 -18.59
C PRO A 103 8.58 1.87 -18.66
N SER A 104 8.39 1.34 -19.87
CA SER A 104 7.64 0.09 -20.12
C SER A 104 8.21 -1.11 -19.36
N ASP A 105 9.53 -1.22 -19.27
CA ASP A 105 10.26 -2.22 -18.48
C ASP A 105 9.89 -2.14 -16.99
N LYS A 106 9.87 -0.94 -16.41
CA LYS A 106 9.50 -0.72 -15.01
C LYS A 106 8.02 -0.98 -14.76
N GLN A 107 7.16 -0.60 -15.70
CA GLN A 107 5.72 -0.86 -15.62
C GLN A 107 5.44 -2.36 -15.65
N GLN A 108 6.07 -3.11 -16.57
CA GLN A 108 5.94 -4.56 -16.67
C GLN A 108 6.43 -5.26 -15.41
N ALA A 109 7.64 -4.92 -14.93
CA ALA A 109 8.17 -5.46 -13.69
C ALA A 109 7.23 -5.20 -12.50
N PHE A 110 6.62 -4.01 -12.45
CA PHE A 110 5.68 -3.64 -11.40
C PHE A 110 4.41 -4.50 -11.43
N LEU A 111 3.73 -4.58 -12.58
CA LEU A 111 2.50 -5.35 -12.71
C LEU A 111 2.76 -6.85 -12.52
N GLN A 112 3.86 -7.37 -13.07
CA GLN A 112 4.26 -8.76 -12.87
C GLN A 112 4.51 -9.09 -11.40
N SER A 113 5.14 -8.18 -10.64
CA SER A 113 5.33 -8.38 -9.19
C SER A 113 3.99 -8.45 -8.44
N MET A 114 2.97 -7.69 -8.86
CA MET A 114 1.64 -7.75 -8.26
C MET A 114 0.90 -9.02 -8.62
N GLU A 115 0.94 -9.43 -9.89
CA GLU A 115 0.34 -10.68 -10.36
C GLU A 115 0.92 -11.90 -9.65
N THR A 116 2.23 -11.91 -9.40
CA THR A 116 2.93 -12.98 -8.69
C THR A 116 2.42 -13.12 -7.25
N CYS A 117 2.11 -12.00 -6.59
CA CYS A 117 1.76 -11.98 -5.17
C CYS A 117 0.25 -12.01 -4.92
N LYS A 118 -0.60 -11.97 -5.97
CA LYS A 118 -2.05 -11.75 -5.81
C LYS A 118 -2.81 -12.86 -5.10
N SER A 119 -2.24 -14.06 -5.01
CA SER A 119 -2.82 -15.23 -4.35
C SER A 119 -2.40 -15.38 -2.89
N LEU A 120 -1.57 -14.47 -2.35
CA LEU A 120 -1.19 -14.51 -0.94
C LEU A 120 -2.40 -14.26 -0.05
N ARG A 121 -2.62 -15.13 0.94
CA ARG A 121 -3.74 -15.11 1.86
C ARG A 121 -3.23 -15.50 3.24
N GLU A 122 -3.71 -14.81 4.26
CA GLU A 122 -3.52 -15.16 5.66
C GLU A 122 -4.87 -15.36 6.35
N ALA A 123 -4.84 -15.93 7.56
CA ALA A 123 -6.03 -16.02 8.40
C ALA A 123 -6.64 -14.63 8.72
N ASN A 124 -5.81 -13.59 8.71
CA ASN A 124 -6.20 -12.20 8.93
C ASN A 124 -5.97 -11.35 7.67
N ASN A 125 -6.99 -10.59 7.29
CA ASN A 125 -6.91 -9.67 6.16
C ASN A 125 -5.90 -8.53 6.39
N CYS A 126 -5.66 -8.10 7.63
CA CYS A 126 -4.63 -7.11 7.93
C CYS A 126 -3.22 -7.64 7.59
N ASP A 127 -2.97 -8.91 7.86
CA ASP A 127 -1.69 -9.56 7.59
C ASP A 127 -1.52 -9.82 6.08
N THR A 128 -2.60 -10.23 5.43
CA THR A 128 -2.66 -10.45 3.97
C THR A 128 -2.17 -9.22 3.19
N VAL A 129 -2.60 -8.02 3.60
CA VAL A 129 -2.15 -6.76 2.98
C VAL A 129 -0.65 -6.61 3.06
N ILE A 130 -0.09 -6.74 4.26
CA ILE A 130 1.33 -6.51 4.49
C ILE A 130 2.19 -7.53 3.74
N LEU A 131 1.81 -8.80 3.78
CA LEU A 131 2.50 -9.84 3.01
C LEU A 131 2.46 -9.59 1.52
N PHE A 132 1.33 -9.11 0.98
CA PHE A 132 1.26 -8.70 -0.41
C PHE A 132 2.29 -7.61 -0.74
N PHE A 133 2.43 -6.57 0.10
CA PHE A 133 3.44 -5.53 -0.14
C PHE A 133 4.88 -6.02 -0.02
N LEU A 134 5.17 -6.86 0.97
CA LEU A 134 6.50 -7.45 1.16
C LEU A 134 6.88 -8.31 -0.06
N CYS A 135 5.99 -9.21 -0.47
CA CYS A 135 6.17 -10.03 -1.67
C CYS A 135 6.35 -9.17 -2.92
N LYS A 136 5.53 -8.12 -3.10
CA LYS A 136 5.62 -7.22 -4.26
C LYS A 136 6.97 -6.50 -4.28
N LYS A 137 7.42 -5.97 -3.14
CA LYS A 137 8.71 -5.28 -2.98
C LYS A 137 9.86 -6.20 -3.38
N GLU A 138 9.85 -7.44 -2.88
CA GLU A 138 10.88 -8.44 -3.18
C GLU A 138 10.89 -8.81 -4.68
N ASN A 139 9.73 -9.12 -5.25
CA ASN A 139 9.62 -9.51 -6.67
C ASN A 139 9.97 -8.34 -7.61
N TYR A 140 9.54 -7.12 -7.30
CA TYR A 140 9.91 -5.95 -8.08
C TYR A 140 11.42 -5.73 -8.10
N HIS A 141 12.08 -5.81 -6.94
CA HIS A 141 13.54 -5.69 -6.85
C HIS A 141 14.25 -6.77 -7.68
N LYS A 142 13.77 -8.03 -7.63
CA LYS A 142 14.31 -9.11 -8.47
C LYS A 142 14.14 -8.79 -9.96
N LEU A 143 12.99 -8.28 -10.39
CA LEU A 143 12.71 -8.02 -11.81
C LEU A 143 13.46 -6.81 -12.37
N THR A 144 13.85 -5.84 -11.55
CA THR A 144 14.56 -4.63 -12.00
C THR A 144 16.07 -4.66 -11.80
N HIS A 145 16.59 -5.62 -11.02
CA HIS A 145 18.02 -5.77 -10.72
C HIS A 145 18.57 -7.17 -11.01
N ALA A 146 17.82 -8.00 -11.75
CA ALA A 146 18.29 -9.30 -12.28
C ALA A 146 19.24 -9.14 -13.48
#